data_AF-A0A2E8CV66-F1
#
_entry.id   AF-A0A2E8CV66-F1
#
_cell.length_a   1.000
_cell.length_b   1.000
_cell.length_c   1.000
_cell.angle_alpha   90.00
_cell.angle_beta   90.00
_cell.angle_gamma   90.00
#
_symmetry.space_group_name_H-M   'P 1'
#
loop_
_entity.id
_entity.type
_entity.pdbx_description
1 polymer ?
#
loop_
_entity_poly.entity_id
_entity_poly.type
_entity_poly.pdbx_seq_one_letter_code
_entity_poly.pdbx_strand_id
1 'polypeptide(L)'
;MEKLIRVFAILVLIGSISLVEAQEGEEEQNSLGALFNKVKDIKVPDSVSNLPTQITEIKESYLETTKTLEMLRIEVGQLRDEVYMLKKENEELRAAVGVKAKENRVTAMLKPIEITASDLVAEFRSDKVAADAKYRDRYLKVVGLISAFETGSSSIEMFLRVDGSDSRVRCLLMAGPDFFVDVLPSQGQLISRNDRRPLLSVGQPVAVLGTCLGSGLNVEMGNSRIDGLVERRTERKPGSK
;
A
#
# COMPACT_ATOMS: atom_id res chain seq x y z
N MET A 1 18.61 66.59 18.85
CA MET A 1 19.45 67.78 19.08
C MET A 1 20.87 67.36 18.76
N GLU A 2 21.42 67.74 17.61
CA GLU A 2 22.26 68.95 17.51
C GLU A 2 23.36 68.92 18.60
N LYS A 3 24.67 68.95 18.35
CA LYS A 3 25.45 69.63 17.30
C LYS A 3 26.95 69.41 17.64
N LEU A 4 27.80 69.70 16.64
CA LEU A 4 29.14 70.33 16.75
C LEU A 4 30.28 69.53 17.42
N ILE A 5 31.29 69.04 16.68
CA ILE A 5 32.43 69.77 16.06
C ILE A 5 33.39 70.39 17.09
N ARG A 6 34.67 69.96 17.06
CA ARG A 6 35.94 70.75 17.06
C ARG A 6 37.14 69.80 17.24
N VAL A 7 38.00 69.59 16.24
CA VAL A 7 39.20 70.39 15.83
C VAL A 7 40.38 70.27 16.81
N PHE A 8 41.58 70.00 16.25
CA PHE A 8 42.98 70.29 16.65
C PHE A 8 43.87 69.03 16.50
N ALA A 9 44.71 68.93 15.47
CA ALA A 9 46.02 69.59 15.22
C ALA A 9 47.20 68.76 15.76
N ILE A 10 48.31 68.74 15.00
CA ILE A 10 49.75 68.49 15.32
C ILE A 10 50.35 68.10 13.94
N LEU A 11 51.03 68.95 13.16
CA LEU A 11 52.24 69.79 13.35
C LEU A 11 53.52 68.95 13.51
N VAL A 12 54.63 69.44 12.91
CA VAL A 12 56.06 69.00 12.98
C VAL A 12 56.56 68.38 11.66
N LEU A 13 57.63 68.81 10.96
CA LEU A 13 58.63 69.87 11.13
C LEU A 13 59.51 69.97 9.84
N ILE A 14 59.88 71.21 9.46
CA ILE A 14 61.21 71.74 9.04
C ILE A 14 61.96 71.28 7.76
N GLY A 15 62.36 72.32 6.99
CA GLY A 15 63.64 72.46 6.25
C GLY A 15 63.45 72.59 4.73
N SER A 16 63.87 73.62 3.98
CA SER A 16 64.82 74.72 4.19
C SER A 16 64.58 75.81 3.12
N ILE A 17 65.00 77.04 3.46
CA ILE A 17 65.09 78.30 2.69
C ILE A 17 65.99 78.07 1.43
N SER A 18 65.76 78.59 0.21
CA SER A 18 65.81 80.00 -0.19
C SER A 18 65.59 80.20 -1.72
N LEU A 19 65.28 81.45 -2.06
CA LEU A 19 65.46 82.17 -3.33
C LEU A 19 64.30 82.26 -4.33
N VAL A 20 63.81 83.50 -4.38
CA VAL A 20 62.86 84.12 -5.31
C VAL A 20 63.54 84.37 -6.65
N GLU A 21 62.83 84.09 -7.74
CA GLU A 21 62.86 84.95 -8.93
C GLU A 21 61.50 84.88 -9.64
N ALA A 22 60.99 86.06 -9.95
CA ALA A 22 59.66 86.34 -10.43
C ALA A 22 59.52 86.05 -11.93
N GLN A 23 58.33 85.64 -12.37
CA GLN A 23 57.65 86.23 -13.53
C GLN A 23 56.21 85.72 -13.64
N GLU A 24 55.28 86.69 -13.62
CA GLU A 24 54.09 86.82 -14.49
C GLU A 24 53.10 85.62 -14.52
N GLY A 25 51.87 85.74 -14.01
CA GLY A 25 50.75 86.39 -14.74
C GLY A 25 50.48 85.65 -16.05
N GLU A 26 49.34 85.05 -16.37
CA GLU A 26 47.96 85.31 -16.01
C GLU A 26 47.08 84.25 -16.75
N GLU A 27 45.77 84.22 -16.44
CA GLU A 27 44.68 83.77 -17.33
C GLU A 27 44.31 82.28 -17.49
N GLU A 28 43.34 81.93 -16.64
CA GLU A 28 42.27 80.95 -16.83
C GLU A 28 41.56 81.11 -18.21
N GLN A 29 42.05 80.40 -19.22
CA GLN A 29 41.40 80.38 -20.53
C GLN A 29 40.15 79.49 -20.52
N ASN A 30 38.99 80.13 -20.42
CA ASN A 30 37.68 79.62 -20.86
C ASN A 30 37.64 79.45 -22.39
N SER A 31 38.52 78.58 -22.91
CA SER A 31 38.58 78.22 -24.32
C SER A 31 37.60 77.08 -24.61
N LEU A 32 36.85 77.18 -25.70
CA LEU A 32 36.05 76.07 -26.23
C LEU A 32 36.89 74.79 -26.42
N GLY A 33 38.19 74.94 -26.71
CA GLY A 33 39.13 73.81 -26.77
C GLY A 33 39.40 73.16 -25.41
N ALA A 34 39.46 73.95 -24.33
CA ALA A 34 39.60 73.44 -22.96
C ALA A 34 38.31 72.74 -22.48
N LEU A 35 37.14 73.26 -22.87
CA LEU A 35 35.85 72.60 -22.65
C LEU A 35 35.72 71.30 -23.46
N PHE A 36 36.14 71.29 -24.73
CA PHE A 36 36.10 70.10 -25.59
C PHE A 36 37.01 68.99 -25.05
N ASN A 37 38.21 69.34 -24.58
CA ASN A 37 39.11 68.38 -23.94
C ASN A 37 38.54 67.87 -22.60
N LYS A 38 37.96 68.73 -21.76
CA LYS A 38 37.26 68.29 -20.54
C LYS A 38 36.08 67.34 -20.85
N VAL A 39 35.30 67.59 -21.90
CA VAL A 39 34.20 66.70 -22.31
C VAL A 39 34.72 65.37 -22.85
N LYS A 40 35.85 65.38 -23.57
CA LYS A 40 36.51 64.16 -24.06
C LYS A 40 37.10 63.32 -22.93
N ASP A 41 37.52 63.97 -21.84
CA ASP A 41 38.05 63.34 -20.63
C ASP A 41 36.96 62.90 -19.63
N ILE A 42 35.68 63.25 -19.87
CA ILE A 42 34.55 62.62 -19.16
C ILE A 42 34.43 61.18 -19.68
N LYS A 43 35.21 60.30 -19.07
CA LYS A 43 35.14 58.87 -19.28
C LYS A 43 33.78 58.40 -18.76
N VAL A 44 32.90 57.99 -19.68
CA VAL A 44 31.61 57.40 -19.33
C VAL A 44 31.90 56.21 -18.39
N PRO A 45 31.36 56.18 -17.16
CA PRO A 45 31.67 55.11 -16.21
C PRO A 45 31.43 53.75 -16.84
N ASP A 46 32.31 52.77 -16.60
CA ASP A 46 32.22 51.44 -17.19
C ASP A 46 30.83 50.79 -16.95
N SER A 47 30.20 51.13 -15.82
CA SER A 47 28.82 50.75 -15.47
C SER A 47 27.77 51.18 -16.50
N VAL A 48 27.96 52.32 -17.18
CA VAL A 48 27.06 52.83 -18.22
C VAL A 48 27.41 52.23 -19.59
N SER A 49 28.68 51.94 -19.83
CA SER A 49 29.14 51.30 -21.07
C SER A 49 28.66 49.85 -21.24
N ASN A 50 28.40 49.14 -20.12
CA ASN A 50 27.94 47.76 -20.11
C ASN A 50 26.40 47.61 -20.04
N LEU A 51 25.67 48.72 -19.84
CA LEU A 51 24.19 48.70 -19.84
C LEU A 51 23.60 48.16 -21.15
N PRO A 52 24.10 48.50 -22.36
CA PRO A 52 23.56 47.96 -23.61
C PRO A 52 23.65 46.43 -23.70
N THR A 53 24.75 45.85 -23.19
CA THR A 53 24.96 44.39 -23.15
C THR A 53 23.98 43.73 -22.18
N GLN A 54 23.88 44.26 -20.95
CA GLN A 54 22.92 43.77 -19.95
C GLN A 54 21.46 43.90 -20.42
N ILE A 55 21.13 44.99 -21.12
CA ILE A 55 19.80 45.18 -21.72
C ILE A 55 19.53 44.12 -22.79
N THR A 56 20.54 43.72 -23.57
CA THR A 56 20.41 42.66 -24.57
C THR A 56 20.22 41.30 -23.91
N GLU A 57 21.04 40.96 -22.92
CA GLU A 57 20.93 39.70 -22.16
C GLU A 57 19.58 39.56 -21.43
N ILE A 58 19.09 40.65 -20.81
CA ILE A 58 17.78 40.68 -20.16
C ILE A 58 16.65 40.50 -21.18
N LYS A 59 16.76 41.10 -22.37
CA LYS A 59 15.77 40.91 -23.44
C LYS A 59 15.72 39.47 -23.92
N GLU A 60 16.88 38.84 -24.10
CA GLU A 60 16.97 37.44 -24.50
C GLU A 60 16.39 36.51 -23.43
N SER A 61 16.75 36.73 -22.16
CA SER A 61 16.21 35.99 -21.02
C SER A 61 14.69 36.17 -20.87
N TYR A 62 14.17 37.38 -21.09
CA TYR A 62 12.73 37.64 -21.08
C TYR A 62 12.00 36.88 -22.20
N LEU A 63 12.59 36.85 -23.39
CA LEU A 63 12.03 36.17 -24.55
C LEU A 63 11.99 34.65 -24.35
N GLU A 64 13.05 34.08 -23.76
CA GLU A 64 13.11 32.67 -23.39
C GLU A 64 12.11 32.33 -22.29
N THR A 65 12.02 33.14 -21.24
CA THR A 65 11.03 32.97 -20.17
C THR A 65 9.61 33.01 -20.72
N THR A 66 9.32 33.90 -21.67
CA THR A 66 8.01 33.97 -22.34
C THR A 66 7.69 32.68 -23.10
N LYS A 67 8.65 32.11 -23.83
CA LYS A 67 8.48 30.83 -24.52
C LYS A 67 8.21 29.68 -23.54
N THR A 68 8.94 29.62 -22.42
CA THR A 68 8.70 28.57 -21.40
C THR A 68 7.33 28.69 -20.76
N LEU A 69 6.86 29.91 -20.49
CA LEU A 69 5.51 30.14 -19.97
C LEU A 69 4.42 29.70 -20.95
N GLU A 70 4.61 29.92 -22.26
CA GLU A 70 3.67 29.42 -23.26
C GLU A 70 3.64 27.89 -23.31
N MET A 71 4.79 27.22 -23.28
CA MET A 71 4.87 25.75 -23.24
C MET A 71 4.17 25.18 -22.01
N LEU A 72 4.47 25.72 -20.82
CA LEU A 72 3.83 25.29 -19.57
C LEU A 72 2.32 25.52 -19.59
N ARG A 73 1.85 26.61 -20.20
CA ARG A 73 0.42 26.89 -20.34
C ARG A 73 -0.29 25.85 -21.20
N ILE A 74 0.37 25.39 -22.28
CA ILE A 74 -0.15 24.33 -23.15
C ILE A 74 -0.18 23.00 -22.39
N GLU A 75 0.90 22.65 -21.70
CA GLU A 75 1.02 21.39 -20.94
C GLU A 75 -0.02 21.31 -19.81
N VAL A 76 -0.23 22.38 -19.06
CA VAL A 76 -1.29 22.45 -18.04
C VAL A 76 -2.69 22.30 -18.66
N GLY A 77 -2.89 22.79 -19.89
CA GLY A 77 -4.12 22.56 -20.64
C GLY A 77 -4.34 21.08 -20.93
N GLN A 78 -3.32 20.42 -21.49
CA GLN A 78 -3.36 18.99 -21.84
C GLN A 78 -3.59 18.10 -20.62
N LEU A 79 -2.88 18.37 -19.51
CA LEU A 79 -3.04 17.61 -18.27
C LEU A 79 -4.44 17.76 -17.66
N ARG A 80 -5.06 18.93 -17.78
CA ARG A 80 -6.44 19.14 -17.31
C ARG A 80 -7.42 18.29 -18.12
N ASP A 81 -7.25 18.25 -19.44
CA ASP A 81 -8.10 17.45 -20.32
C ASP A 81 -7.91 15.95 -20.06
N GLU A 82 -6.67 15.49 -19.85
CA GLU A 82 -6.38 14.10 -19.51
C GLU A 82 -6.99 13.70 -18.16
N VAL A 83 -6.86 14.54 -17.12
CA VAL A 83 -7.49 14.31 -15.82
C VAL A 83 -9.02 14.26 -15.93
N TYR A 84 -9.62 15.09 -16.80
CA TYR A 84 -11.05 15.05 -17.05
C TYR A 84 -11.48 13.72 -17.68
N MET A 85 -10.76 13.25 -18.69
CA MET A 85 -11.03 11.97 -19.35
C MET A 85 -10.83 10.78 -18.41
N LEU A 86 -9.74 10.75 -17.64
CA LEU A 86 -9.46 9.69 -16.67
C LEU A 86 -10.50 9.64 -15.55
N LYS A 87 -11.00 10.80 -15.09
CA LYS A 87 -12.10 10.83 -14.10
C LYS A 87 -13.37 10.20 -14.65
N LYS A 88 -13.72 10.52 -15.90
CA LYS A 88 -14.89 9.97 -16.57
C LYS A 88 -14.75 8.46 -16.78
N GLU A 89 -13.61 7.99 -17.27
CA GLU A 89 -13.34 6.56 -17.43
C GLU A 89 -13.38 5.82 -16.08
N ASN A 90 -12.83 6.41 -15.02
CA ASN A 90 -12.87 5.81 -13.68
C ASN A 90 -14.32 5.76 -13.14
N GLU A 91 -15.15 6.75 -13.42
CA GLU A 91 -16.58 6.72 -13.07
C GLU A 91 -17.34 5.64 -13.84
N GLU A 92 -17.09 5.50 -15.14
CA GLU A 92 -17.65 4.44 -15.99
C GLU A 92 -17.18 3.04 -15.53
N LEU A 93 -15.90 2.88 -15.19
CA LEU A 93 -15.35 1.65 -14.62
C LEU A 93 -15.96 1.36 -13.24
N ARG A 94 -16.16 2.37 -12.38
CA ARG A 94 -16.82 2.18 -11.08
C ARG A 94 -18.29 1.81 -11.24
N ALA A 95 -18.98 2.33 -12.26
CA ALA A 95 -20.33 1.93 -12.60
C ALA A 95 -20.38 0.48 -13.14
N ALA A 96 -19.45 0.11 -14.01
CA ALA A 96 -19.32 -1.26 -14.53
C ALA A 96 -18.90 -2.28 -13.45
N VAL A 97 -18.11 -1.84 -12.47
CA VAL A 97 -17.61 -2.65 -11.33
C VAL A 97 -18.52 -2.54 -10.09
N GLY A 98 -19.66 -1.84 -10.20
CA GLY A 98 -20.57 -1.43 -9.11
C GLY A 98 -21.05 -2.51 -8.14
N VAL A 99 -20.19 -2.88 -7.19
CA VAL A 99 -20.37 -3.08 -5.73
C VAL A 99 -21.48 -4.02 -5.21
N LYS A 100 -22.70 -4.07 -5.77
CA LYS A 100 -23.75 -5.01 -5.32
C LYS A 100 -23.56 -6.45 -5.82
N ALA A 101 -22.90 -6.63 -6.97
CA ALA A 101 -22.63 -7.95 -7.51
C ALA A 101 -21.48 -8.67 -6.80
N LYS A 102 -20.49 -7.94 -6.24
CA LYS A 102 -19.35 -8.55 -5.54
C LYS A 102 -19.71 -9.03 -4.15
N GLU A 103 -20.48 -8.27 -3.37
CA GLU A 103 -20.83 -8.70 -2.01
C GLU A 103 -21.76 -9.92 -2.03
N ASN A 104 -22.75 -9.95 -2.95
CA ASN A 104 -23.63 -11.11 -3.15
C ASN A 104 -22.93 -12.30 -3.84
N ARG A 105 -22.01 -12.09 -4.79
CA ARG A 105 -21.22 -13.21 -5.34
C ARG A 105 -20.20 -13.75 -4.36
N VAL A 106 -19.52 -12.90 -3.59
CA VAL A 106 -18.53 -13.34 -2.60
C VAL A 106 -19.24 -14.08 -1.46
N THR A 107 -20.37 -13.57 -0.95
CA THR A 107 -21.17 -14.30 0.05
C THR A 107 -21.80 -15.57 -0.52
N ALA A 108 -22.25 -15.60 -1.79
CA ALA A 108 -22.72 -16.82 -2.43
C ALA A 108 -21.60 -17.83 -2.74
N MET A 109 -20.37 -17.37 -3.04
CA MET A 109 -19.19 -18.23 -3.21
C MET A 109 -18.65 -18.75 -1.88
N LEU A 110 -18.90 -18.04 -0.77
CA LEU A 110 -18.57 -18.46 0.58
C LEU A 110 -19.65 -19.33 1.24
N LYS A 111 -20.87 -19.37 0.68
CA LYS A 111 -21.92 -20.25 1.19
C LYS A 111 -21.52 -21.70 0.88
N PRO A 112 -21.34 -22.55 1.91
CA PRO A 112 -20.97 -23.94 1.67
C PRO A 112 -22.07 -24.64 0.88
N ILE A 113 -21.68 -25.49 -0.06
CA ILE A 113 -22.61 -26.38 -0.74
C ILE A 113 -23.02 -27.46 0.25
N GLU A 114 -24.31 -27.52 0.58
CA GLU A 114 -24.84 -28.51 1.52
C GLU A 114 -25.11 -29.83 0.77
N ILE A 115 -24.57 -30.93 1.28
CA ILE A 115 -24.72 -32.27 0.69
C ILE A 115 -24.65 -33.34 1.78
N THR A 116 -25.29 -34.49 1.56
CA THR A 116 -25.12 -35.63 2.48
C THR A 116 -23.84 -36.41 2.16
N ALA A 117 -23.29 -37.11 3.14
CA ALA A 117 -22.13 -37.98 2.91
C ALA A 117 -22.42 -39.05 1.85
N SER A 118 -23.63 -39.61 1.85
CA SER A 118 -24.07 -40.64 0.90
C SER A 118 -24.16 -40.11 -0.52
N ASP A 119 -24.78 -38.94 -0.72
CA ASP A 119 -24.91 -38.33 -2.06
C ASP A 119 -23.54 -37.93 -2.61
N LEU A 120 -22.68 -37.36 -1.77
CA LEU A 120 -21.33 -36.97 -2.18
C LEU A 120 -20.53 -38.17 -2.69
N VAL A 121 -20.54 -39.29 -1.95
CA VAL A 121 -19.86 -40.52 -2.38
C VAL A 121 -20.53 -41.13 -3.61
N ALA A 122 -21.86 -41.10 -3.70
CA ALA A 122 -22.58 -41.62 -4.87
C ALA A 122 -22.23 -40.85 -6.15
N GLU A 123 -22.13 -39.51 -6.10
CA GLU A 123 -21.71 -38.69 -7.25
C GLU A 123 -20.28 -39.02 -7.68
N PHE A 124 -19.33 -39.09 -6.73
CA PHE A 124 -17.94 -39.47 -7.03
C PHE A 124 -17.78 -40.89 -7.57
N ARG A 125 -18.67 -41.81 -7.18
CA ARG A 125 -18.69 -43.20 -7.67
C ARG A 125 -19.29 -43.29 -9.07
N SER A 126 -20.30 -42.48 -9.36
CA SER A 126 -20.99 -42.46 -10.66
C SER A 126 -20.11 -41.85 -11.75
N ASP A 127 -19.59 -40.64 -11.51
CA ASP A 127 -18.68 -39.96 -12.43
C ASP A 127 -17.71 -39.08 -11.65
N LYS A 128 -16.49 -39.61 -11.48
CA LYS A 128 -15.42 -38.91 -10.77
C LYS A 128 -15.06 -37.58 -11.43
N VAL A 129 -15.04 -37.50 -12.75
CA VAL A 129 -14.59 -36.30 -13.48
C VAL A 129 -15.62 -35.19 -13.33
N ALA A 130 -16.91 -35.51 -13.45
CA ALA A 130 -17.99 -34.57 -13.22
C ALA A 130 -18.05 -34.13 -11.74
N ALA A 131 -17.89 -35.06 -10.80
CA ALA A 131 -17.87 -34.75 -9.37
C ALA A 131 -16.68 -33.87 -8.97
N ASP A 132 -15.48 -34.15 -9.50
CA ASP A 132 -14.32 -33.28 -9.29
C ASP A 132 -14.59 -31.88 -9.85
N ALA A 133 -15.14 -31.77 -11.07
CA ALA A 133 -15.48 -30.46 -11.64
C ALA A 133 -16.51 -29.69 -10.79
N LYS A 134 -17.42 -30.39 -10.12
CA LYS A 134 -18.49 -29.82 -9.30
C LYS A 134 -18.00 -29.44 -7.89
N TYR A 135 -17.19 -30.27 -7.26
CA TYR A 135 -16.89 -30.18 -5.82
C TYR A 135 -15.45 -29.92 -5.47
N ARG A 136 -14.48 -30.30 -6.31
CA ARG A 136 -13.06 -30.15 -5.96
C ARG A 136 -12.71 -28.68 -5.72
N ASP A 137 -11.94 -28.45 -4.66
CA ASP A 137 -11.56 -27.12 -4.18
C ASP A 137 -12.74 -26.22 -3.79
N ARG A 138 -13.96 -26.77 -3.68
CA ARG A 138 -15.14 -26.08 -3.16
C ARG A 138 -15.31 -26.31 -1.67
N TYR A 139 -15.88 -25.31 -1.02
CA TYR A 139 -16.26 -25.38 0.38
C TYR A 139 -17.62 -26.05 0.53
N LEU A 140 -17.67 -27.16 1.25
CA LEU A 140 -18.85 -27.99 1.43
C LEU A 140 -19.29 -28.00 2.89
N LYS A 141 -20.59 -28.21 3.11
CA LYS A 141 -21.19 -28.62 4.37
C LYS A 141 -21.72 -30.03 4.18
N VAL A 142 -20.97 -31.02 4.67
CA VAL A 142 -21.34 -32.43 4.54
C VAL A 142 -22.02 -32.92 5.80
N VAL A 143 -23.24 -33.43 5.65
CA VAL A 143 -24.03 -34.00 6.76
C VAL A 143 -24.00 -35.52 6.68
N GLY A 144 -23.71 -36.18 7.79
CA GLY A 144 -23.67 -37.65 7.85
C GLY A 144 -23.59 -38.21 9.26
N LEU A 145 -23.64 -39.53 9.36
CA LEU A 145 -23.44 -40.24 10.63
C LEU A 145 -21.96 -40.54 10.82
N ILE A 146 -21.43 -40.32 12.02
CA ILE A 146 -20.06 -40.69 12.33
C ILE A 146 -19.91 -42.21 12.31
N SER A 147 -18.89 -42.71 11.64
CA SER A 147 -18.55 -44.14 11.56
C SER A 147 -17.29 -44.49 12.36
N ALA A 148 -16.30 -43.60 12.39
CA ALA A 148 -15.06 -43.80 13.12
C ALA A 148 -14.34 -42.48 13.37
N PHE A 149 -13.45 -42.50 14.36
CA PHE A 149 -12.42 -41.49 14.56
C PHE A 149 -11.04 -42.18 14.57
N GLU A 150 -10.08 -41.57 13.91
CA GLU A 150 -8.68 -42.00 13.92
C GLU A 150 -7.78 -40.83 14.28
N THR A 151 -6.61 -41.15 14.84
CA THR A 151 -5.62 -40.14 15.23
C THR A 151 -4.53 -40.13 14.17
N GLY A 152 -4.41 -39.02 13.46
CA GLY A 152 -3.27 -38.73 12.59
C GLY A 152 -2.12 -38.08 13.37
N SER A 153 -0.99 -37.87 12.69
CA SER A 153 0.21 -37.26 13.29
C SER A 153 0.00 -35.81 13.77
N SER A 154 -0.79 -35.04 13.02
CA SER A 154 -1.10 -33.63 13.33
C SER A 154 -2.58 -33.26 13.10
N SER A 155 -3.42 -34.26 12.86
CA SER A 155 -4.84 -34.09 12.56
C SER A 155 -5.65 -35.22 13.17
N ILE A 156 -6.93 -34.96 13.39
CA ILE A 156 -7.91 -35.96 13.73
C ILE A 156 -8.67 -36.29 12.45
N GLU A 157 -8.82 -37.58 12.20
CA GLU A 157 -9.55 -38.05 11.02
C GLU A 157 -10.91 -38.54 11.49
N MET A 158 -11.96 -37.94 10.96
CA MET A 158 -13.34 -38.34 11.24
C MET A 158 -13.95 -38.91 9.97
N PHE A 159 -14.55 -40.08 10.07
CA PHE A 159 -15.15 -40.75 8.93
C PHE A 159 -16.68 -40.70 9.01
N LEU A 160 -17.32 -40.19 7.96
CA LEU A 160 -18.77 -40.24 7.82
C LEU A 160 -19.18 -41.51 7.07
N ARG A 161 -20.19 -42.19 7.61
CA ARG A 161 -20.77 -43.41 7.07
C ARG A 161 -21.51 -43.13 5.77
N VAL A 162 -21.42 -44.10 4.85
CA VAL A 162 -22.27 -44.19 3.67
C VAL A 162 -22.83 -45.60 3.61
N ASP A 163 -24.15 -45.71 3.49
CA ASP A 163 -24.82 -47.01 3.45
C ASP A 163 -24.61 -47.68 2.08
N GLY A 164 -24.36 -48.99 2.07
CA GLY A 164 -24.18 -49.76 0.83
C GLY A 164 -22.86 -49.50 0.08
N SER A 165 -21.87 -48.90 0.74
CA SER A 165 -20.56 -48.60 0.15
C SER A 165 -19.44 -48.77 1.18
N ASP A 166 -18.30 -49.29 0.75
CA ASP A 166 -17.08 -49.33 1.56
C ASP A 166 -16.36 -47.97 1.61
N SER A 167 -16.59 -47.13 0.59
CA SER A 167 -16.09 -45.74 0.56
C SER A 167 -16.84 -44.86 1.55
N ARG A 168 -16.10 -44.01 2.25
CA ARG A 168 -16.58 -43.06 3.26
C ARG A 168 -16.24 -41.62 2.85
N VAL A 169 -16.73 -40.65 3.62
CA VAL A 169 -16.17 -39.29 3.58
C VAL A 169 -15.18 -39.16 4.73
N ARG A 170 -13.91 -38.89 4.42
CA ARG A 170 -12.84 -38.68 5.39
C ARG A 170 -12.64 -37.18 5.60
N CYS A 171 -12.91 -36.72 6.81
CA CYS A 171 -12.79 -35.33 7.21
C CYS A 171 -11.53 -35.13 8.05
N LEU A 172 -10.57 -34.35 7.54
CA LEU A 172 -9.34 -33.99 8.23
C LEU A 172 -9.55 -32.75 9.09
N LEU A 173 -9.69 -32.97 10.40
CA LEU A 173 -9.85 -31.94 11.42
C LEU A 173 -8.45 -31.56 11.96
N MET A 174 -8.06 -30.30 11.87
CA MET A 174 -6.77 -29.86 12.41
C MET A 174 -6.84 -29.73 13.93
N ALA A 175 -5.99 -30.48 14.63
CA ALA A 175 -5.82 -30.31 16.07
C ALA A 175 -5.00 -29.04 16.35
N GLY A 176 -5.46 -28.22 17.28
CA GLY A 176 -4.82 -26.93 17.55
C GLY A 176 -5.35 -26.24 18.81
N PRO A 177 -4.93 -24.99 19.06
CA PRO A 177 -5.36 -24.22 20.24
C PRO A 177 -6.89 -24.05 20.35
N ASP A 178 -7.55 -23.96 19.19
CA ASP A 178 -9.00 -23.77 19.07
C ASP A 178 -9.79 -25.08 18.91
N PHE A 179 -9.10 -26.22 18.89
CA PHE A 179 -9.70 -27.55 18.80
C PHE A 179 -8.94 -28.51 19.73
N PHE A 180 -9.11 -28.26 21.03
CA PHE A 180 -8.39 -28.91 22.11
C PHE A 180 -9.12 -30.17 22.59
N VAL A 181 -9.05 -31.21 21.76
CA VAL A 181 -9.79 -32.47 21.95
C VAL A 181 -8.86 -33.69 21.88
N ASP A 182 -9.30 -34.79 22.49
CA ASP A 182 -8.68 -36.11 22.38
C ASP A 182 -9.63 -37.07 21.67
N VAL A 183 -9.05 -38.04 20.97
CA VAL A 183 -9.78 -39.13 20.34
C VAL A 183 -9.58 -40.39 21.17
N LEU A 184 -10.66 -41.13 21.42
CA LEU A 184 -10.63 -42.48 21.97
C LEU A 184 -11.16 -43.45 20.91
N PRO A 185 -10.31 -43.93 19.99
CA PRO A 185 -10.75 -44.74 18.84
C PRO A 185 -11.48 -46.02 19.24
N SER A 186 -10.97 -46.72 20.27
CA SER A 186 -11.57 -47.96 20.78
C SER A 186 -12.96 -47.76 21.38
N GLN A 187 -13.29 -46.55 21.82
CA GLN A 187 -14.60 -46.18 22.34
C GLN A 187 -15.46 -45.47 21.30
N GLY A 188 -14.90 -45.13 20.13
CA GLY A 188 -15.57 -44.35 19.10
C GLY A 188 -15.96 -42.95 19.59
N GLN A 189 -15.14 -42.31 20.41
CA GLN A 189 -15.48 -41.02 21.02
C GLN A 189 -14.45 -39.94 20.73
N LEU A 190 -14.97 -38.72 20.57
CA LEU A 190 -14.21 -37.49 20.66
C LEU A 190 -14.51 -36.84 22.01
N ILE A 191 -13.49 -36.51 22.77
CA ILE A 191 -13.64 -35.95 24.12
C ILE A 191 -12.90 -34.61 24.24
N SER A 192 -13.35 -33.74 25.14
CA SER A 192 -12.61 -32.53 25.48
C SER A 192 -11.34 -32.88 26.26
N ARG A 193 -10.22 -32.22 25.95
CA ARG A 193 -9.00 -32.30 26.77
C ARG A 193 -9.10 -31.48 28.05
N ASN A 194 -10.06 -30.56 28.16
CA ASN A 194 -10.21 -29.69 29.33
C ASN A 194 -10.75 -30.46 30.54
N ASP A 195 -11.79 -31.28 30.32
CA ASP A 195 -12.56 -31.92 31.38
C ASP A 195 -12.92 -33.39 31.09
N ARG A 196 -12.43 -33.97 29.99
CA ARG A 196 -12.69 -35.35 29.55
C ARG A 196 -14.16 -35.64 29.20
N ARG A 197 -15.02 -34.63 29.05
CA ARG A 197 -16.42 -34.86 28.66
C ARG A 197 -16.52 -35.38 27.21
N PRO A 198 -17.44 -36.30 26.91
CA PRO A 198 -17.75 -36.67 25.53
C PRO A 198 -18.31 -35.46 24.75
N LEU A 199 -17.74 -35.23 23.56
CA LEU A 199 -18.20 -34.19 22.63
C LEU A 199 -19.00 -34.81 21.49
N LEU A 200 -18.49 -35.90 20.91
CA LEU A 200 -19.13 -36.64 19.83
C LEU A 200 -18.89 -38.14 19.99
N SER A 201 -19.83 -38.94 19.49
CA SER A 201 -19.72 -40.41 19.45
C SER A 201 -20.02 -40.98 18.07
N VAL A 202 -19.44 -42.13 17.75
CA VAL A 202 -19.81 -42.92 16.58
C VAL A 202 -21.32 -43.19 16.58
N GLY A 203 -21.95 -43.06 15.42
CA GLY A 203 -23.41 -43.16 15.25
C GLY A 203 -24.16 -41.85 15.40
N GLN A 204 -23.53 -40.79 15.92
CA GLN A 204 -24.15 -39.48 16.03
C GLN A 204 -24.19 -38.78 14.66
N PRO A 205 -25.30 -38.10 14.30
CA PRO A 205 -25.33 -37.21 13.15
C PRO A 205 -24.48 -35.97 13.39
N VAL A 206 -23.72 -35.57 12.38
CA VAL A 206 -22.86 -34.40 12.43
C VAL A 206 -22.88 -33.67 11.09
N ALA A 207 -22.69 -32.35 11.15
CA ALA A 207 -22.42 -31.53 9.98
C ALA A 207 -20.95 -31.09 10.02
N VAL A 208 -20.24 -31.27 8.90
CA VAL A 208 -18.82 -30.97 8.78
C VAL A 208 -18.63 -29.96 7.66
N LEU A 209 -17.97 -28.87 7.98
CA LEU A 209 -17.58 -27.85 7.03
C LEU A 209 -16.14 -28.10 6.61
N GLY A 210 -15.83 -28.03 5.32
CA GLY A 210 -14.46 -28.22 4.84
C GLY A 210 -14.32 -28.06 3.34
N THR A 211 -13.10 -28.12 2.85
CA THR A 211 -12.80 -28.05 1.41
C THR A 211 -12.72 -29.46 0.84
N CYS A 212 -13.47 -29.76 -0.22
CA CYS A 212 -13.37 -31.06 -0.87
C CYS A 212 -12.07 -31.17 -1.68
N LEU A 213 -11.30 -32.22 -1.42
CA LEU A 213 -10.02 -32.49 -2.08
C LEU A 213 -10.15 -33.49 -3.24
N GLY A 214 -11.37 -33.97 -3.51
CA GLY A 214 -11.68 -35.02 -4.47
C GLY A 214 -11.77 -36.41 -3.84
N SER A 215 -11.68 -37.45 -4.67
CA SER A 215 -11.77 -38.85 -4.23
C SER A 215 -10.48 -39.66 -4.46
N GLY A 216 -10.10 -40.43 -3.46
CA GLY A 216 -9.09 -41.50 -3.49
C GLY A 216 -9.73 -42.84 -3.14
N LEU A 217 -9.31 -43.45 -2.03
CA LEU A 217 -10.04 -44.58 -1.42
C LEU A 217 -11.38 -44.12 -0.80
N ASN A 218 -11.38 -42.90 -0.26
CA ASN A 218 -12.52 -42.20 0.29
C ASN A 218 -12.69 -40.86 -0.44
N VAL A 219 -13.82 -40.19 -0.24
CA VAL A 219 -13.93 -38.76 -0.57
C VAL A 219 -13.28 -37.96 0.55
N GLU A 220 -12.30 -37.14 0.20
CA GLU A 220 -11.45 -36.45 1.17
C GLU A 220 -11.91 -34.99 1.36
N MET A 221 -12.00 -34.56 2.62
CA MET A 221 -12.23 -33.18 3.00
C MET A 221 -11.08 -32.64 3.84
N GLY A 222 -10.42 -31.60 3.33
CA GLY A 222 -9.36 -30.86 4.01
C GLY A 222 -9.88 -29.63 4.74
N ASN A 223 -9.04 -29.08 5.64
CA ASN A 223 -9.37 -27.90 6.44
C ASN A 223 -10.75 -28.01 7.11
N SER A 224 -11.06 -29.21 7.61
CA SER A 224 -12.39 -29.51 8.10
C SER A 224 -12.58 -28.97 9.52
N ARG A 225 -13.82 -28.58 9.82
CA ARG A 225 -14.30 -28.25 11.17
C ARG A 225 -15.71 -28.79 11.36
N ILE A 226 -16.04 -29.19 12.57
CA ILE A 226 -17.39 -29.62 12.91
C ILE A 226 -18.26 -28.38 13.11
N ASP A 227 -19.39 -28.32 12.41
CA ASP A 227 -20.34 -27.21 12.53
C ASP A 227 -20.91 -27.18 13.96
N GLY A 228 -20.84 -26.01 14.59
CA GLY A 228 -21.33 -25.82 15.97
C GLY A 228 -20.43 -26.37 17.10
N LEU A 229 -19.29 -26.99 16.81
CA LEU A 229 -18.35 -27.47 17.85
C LEU A 229 -17.12 -26.57 17.94
N VAL A 230 -16.97 -25.91 19.10
CA VAL A 230 -15.79 -25.10 19.43
C VAL A 230 -15.30 -25.54 20.81
N GLU A 231 -14.08 -26.06 20.89
CA GLU A 231 -13.47 -26.52 22.15
C GLU A 231 -12.07 -25.89 22.27
N ARG A 232 -12.02 -24.73 22.93
CA ARG A 232 -10.76 -24.00 23.16
C ARG A 232 -10.11 -24.47 24.44
N ARG A 233 -8.77 -24.39 24.51
CA ARG A 233 -8.05 -24.64 25.75
C ARG A 233 -8.49 -23.66 26.85
N THR A 234 -8.90 -24.17 28.00
CA THR A 234 -9.20 -23.34 29.16
C THR A 234 -7.89 -23.03 29.90
N GLU A 235 -7.49 -21.77 29.93
CA GLU A 235 -6.39 -21.33 30.81
C GLU A 235 -6.88 -21.44 32.26
N ARG A 236 -6.34 -22.39 33.03
CA ARG A 236 -6.50 -22.37 34.48
C ARG A 236 -5.73 -21.16 35.00
N LYS A 237 -6.44 -20.16 35.55
CA LYS A 237 -5.80 -19.09 36.32
C LYS A 237 -4.93 -19.74 37.41
N PRO A 238 -3.66 -19.33 37.56
CA PRO A 238 -2.82 -19.82 38.65
C PRO A 238 -3.39 -19.27 39.96
N GLY A 239 -4.20 -20.06 40.68
CA GLY A 239 -4.73 -19.61 41.98
C GLY A 239 -5.96 -20.29 42.55
N SER A 240 -6.70 -21.15 41.84
CA SER A 240 -7.79 -21.91 42.48
C SER A 240 -7.23 -23.17 43.15
N LYS A 241 -6.97 -23.06 44.45
CA LYS A 241 -6.80 -24.20 45.36
C LYS A 241 -8.09 -25.00 45.46
#